data_AF-A0A6C0DZ97-F1
#
_entry.id   AF-A0A6C0DZ97-F1
#
_cell.length_a   1.000
_cell.length_b   1.000
_cell.length_c   1.000
_cell.angle_alpha   90.00
_cell.angle_beta   90.00
_cell.angle_gamma   90.00
#
_symmetry.space_group_name_H-M   'P 1'
#
loop_
_entity.id
_entity.type
_entity.pdbx_description
1 polymer ?
#
loop_
_entity_poly.entity_id
_entity_poly.type
_entity_poly.pdbx_seq_one_letter_code
_entity_poly.pdbx_strand_id
1 'polypeptide(L)'
;MKRKTNKSLYEDKHPQSSTKGTGYKDKQKALDTLEIIKNRDLIYQKQVVNTMYNRAKYHPNQTKNMKEAMKIFKTWLKNHS
;
A
#
# COMPACT_ATOMS: atom_id res chain seq x y z
N MET A 1 -30.01 -1.78 -4.84
CA MET A 1 -29.06 -0.64 -4.84
C MET A 1 -27.66 -1.12 -5.21
N LYS A 2 -27.13 -0.76 -6.39
CA LYS A 2 -25.72 -1.03 -6.75
C LYS A 2 -24.82 0.00 -6.05
N ARG A 3 -23.97 -0.41 -5.10
CA ARG A 3 -22.92 0.44 -4.53
C ARG A 3 -22.03 0.92 -5.69
N LYS A 4 -22.07 2.22 -6.03
CA LYS A 4 -21.09 2.84 -6.92
C LYS A 4 -19.74 2.72 -6.24
N THR A 5 -18.93 1.73 -6.62
CA THR A 5 -17.53 1.65 -6.23
C THR A 5 -16.83 2.85 -6.85
N ASN A 6 -16.40 3.78 -6.00
CA ASN A 6 -15.66 4.97 -6.42
C ASN A 6 -14.27 4.51 -6.91
N LYS A 7 -14.17 4.17 -8.19
CA LYS A 7 -12.95 3.63 -8.83
C LYS A 7 -11.75 4.57 -8.72
N SER A 8 -11.99 5.85 -8.43
CA SER A 8 -10.95 6.87 -8.26
C SER A 8 -9.98 6.60 -7.11
N LEU A 9 -10.39 5.83 -6.09
CA LEU A 9 -9.52 5.42 -4.99
C LEU A 9 -8.50 4.33 -5.41
N TYR A 10 -8.76 3.67 -6.54
CA TYR A 10 -7.99 2.51 -7.02
C TYR A 10 -7.20 2.80 -8.29
N GLU A 11 -7.54 3.86 -9.02
CA GLU A 11 -6.79 4.35 -10.17
C GLU A 11 -5.64 5.24 -9.73
N ASP A 12 -4.41 4.86 -10.07
CA ASP A 12 -3.24 5.74 -10.00
C ASP A 12 -3.38 6.86 -11.04
N LYS A 13 -4.12 7.92 -10.69
CA LYS A 13 -4.36 9.07 -11.58
C LYS A 13 -3.12 9.94 -11.82
N HIS A 14 -2.02 9.67 -11.12
CA HIS A 14 -0.74 10.38 -11.24
C HIS A 14 0.46 9.41 -11.22
N PRO A 15 0.63 8.56 -12.26
CA PRO A 15 1.74 7.59 -12.32
C PRO A 15 3.13 8.25 -12.33
N GLN A 16 3.20 9.55 -12.63
CA GLN A 16 4.43 10.34 -12.68
C GLN A 16 4.95 10.75 -11.29
N SER A 17 4.07 10.86 -10.27
CA SER A 17 4.45 11.22 -8.90
C SER A 17 4.52 10.02 -7.95
N SER A 18 4.15 8.83 -8.43
CA SER A 18 4.27 7.58 -7.68
C SER A 18 5.74 7.25 -7.42
N THR A 19 6.12 7.07 -6.15
CA THR A 19 7.48 6.63 -5.79
C THR A 19 7.74 5.26 -6.42
N LYS A 20 8.63 5.26 -7.42
CA LYS A 20 9.00 4.07 -8.20
C LYS A 20 9.51 2.99 -7.26
N GLY A 21 9.13 1.74 -7.53
CA GLY A 21 9.58 0.58 -6.75
C GLY A 21 8.75 0.25 -5.51
N THR A 22 7.75 1.07 -5.14
CA THR A 22 6.78 0.71 -4.09
C THR A 22 5.76 -0.32 -4.61
N GLY A 23 5.17 -1.13 -3.72
CA GLY A 23 4.16 -2.12 -4.10
C GLY A 23 3.70 -3.04 -2.97
N TYR A 24 2.76 -3.93 -3.30
CA TYR A 24 2.08 -4.78 -2.31
C TYR A 24 1.83 -6.23 -2.79
N LYS A 25 2.53 -6.67 -3.84
CA LYS A 25 2.31 -7.99 -4.45
C LYS A 25 2.61 -9.17 -3.50
N ASP A 26 3.57 -9.00 -2.59
CA ASP A 26 4.05 -10.03 -1.66
C ASP A 26 4.78 -9.40 -0.46
N LYS A 27 5.18 -10.24 0.49
CA LYS A 27 5.91 -9.84 1.71
C LYS A 27 7.20 -9.10 1.39
N GLN A 28 8.00 -9.58 0.45
CA GLN A 28 9.30 -8.96 0.12
C GLN A 28 9.07 -7.56 -0.43
N LYS A 29 8.09 -7.39 -1.32
CA LYS A 29 7.78 -6.09 -1.89
C LYS A 29 7.27 -5.09 -0.85
N ALA A 30 6.57 -5.56 0.19
CA ALA A 30 6.18 -4.72 1.31
C ALA A 30 7.40 -4.21 2.09
N LEU A 31 8.38 -5.08 2.35
CA LEU A 31 9.64 -4.69 3.00
C LEU A 31 10.44 -3.71 2.13
N ASP A 32 10.59 -3.99 0.83
CA ASP A 32 11.26 -3.09 -0.11
C ASP A 32 10.60 -1.70 -0.11
N THR A 33 9.26 -1.67 -0.03
CA THR A 33 8.49 -0.41 0.04
C THR A 33 8.82 0.38 1.29
N LEU A 34 8.90 -0.28 2.45
CA LEU A 34 9.29 0.36 3.71
C LEU A 34 10.72 0.91 3.63
N GLU A 35 11.64 0.16 3.03
CA GLU A 35 13.03 0.60 2.84
C GLU A 35 13.14 1.83 1.92
N ILE A 36 12.35 1.89 0.84
CA ILE A 36 12.35 3.03 -0.09
C ILE A 36 11.88 4.32 0.60
N ILE A 37 10.91 4.23 1.50
CA ILE A 37 10.30 5.40 2.15
C ILE A 37 10.95 5.77 3.49
N LYS A 38 11.86 4.96 4.04
CA LYS A 38 12.38 5.13 5.41
C LYS A 38 13.02 6.48 5.70
N ASN A 39 13.57 7.14 4.68
CA ASN A 39 14.23 8.45 4.77
C ASN A 39 13.28 9.64 4.49
N ARG A 40 11.99 9.39 4.25
CA ARG A 40 10.96 10.43 4.08
C ARG A 40 10.37 10.84 5.43
N ASP A 41 9.65 11.94 5.48
CA ASP A 41 8.92 12.32 6.69
C ASP A 41 7.84 11.28 7.06
N LEU A 42 7.53 11.18 8.35
CA LEU A 42 6.64 10.14 8.85
C LEU A 42 5.22 10.24 8.27
N ILE A 43 4.75 11.45 7.94
CA ILE A 43 3.43 11.66 7.32
C ILE A 43 3.41 11.02 5.93
N TYR A 44 4.43 11.30 5.12
CA TYR A 44 4.60 10.68 3.82
C TYR A 44 4.71 9.15 3.91
N GLN A 45 5.50 8.64 4.86
CA GLN A 45 5.62 7.19 5.08
C GLN A 45 4.26 6.56 5.37
N LYS A 46 3.49 7.14 6.31
CA LYS A 46 2.12 6.69 6.64
C LYS A 46 1.20 6.73 5.43
N GLN A 47 1.27 7.76 4.58
CA GLN A 47 0.46 7.86 3.36
C GLN A 47 0.75 6.73 2.37
N VAL A 48 2.04 6.43 2.13
CA VAL A 48 2.44 5.33 1.24
C VAL A 48 1.99 3.99 1.81
N VAL A 49 2.24 3.73 3.09
CA VAL A 49 1.88 2.45 3.72
C VAL A 49 0.37 2.23 3.74
N ASN A 50 -0.42 3.27 4.05
CA ASN A 50 -1.88 3.20 3.97
C ASN A 50 -2.37 2.93 2.55
N THR A 51 -1.77 3.58 1.55
CA THR A 51 -2.11 3.37 0.15
C THR A 51 -1.86 1.92 -0.27
N MET A 52 -0.66 1.40 0.01
CA MET A 52 -0.29 0.02 -0.34
C MET A 52 -1.13 -1.02 0.40
N TYR A 53 -1.41 -0.80 1.68
CA TYR A 53 -2.29 -1.66 2.47
C TYR A 53 -3.70 -1.73 1.88
N ASN A 54 -4.30 -0.58 1.55
CA ASN A 54 -5.66 -0.54 1.00
C ASN A 54 -5.73 -1.16 -0.40
N ARG A 55 -4.72 -0.93 -1.24
CA ARG A 55 -4.66 -1.57 -2.57
C ARG A 55 -4.55 -3.09 -2.47
N ALA A 56 -3.76 -3.61 -1.52
CA ALA A 56 -3.72 -5.04 -1.26
C ALA A 56 -5.07 -5.56 -0.72
N LYS A 57 -5.66 -4.83 0.23
CA LYS A 57 -6.92 -5.21 0.91
C LYS A 57 -8.09 -5.35 -0.06
N TYR A 58 -8.18 -4.47 -1.06
CA TYR A 58 -9.30 -4.40 -2.00
C TYR A 58 -8.92 -4.87 -3.42
N HIS A 59 -7.78 -5.54 -3.58
CA HIS A 59 -7.37 -6.08 -4.87
C HIS A 59 -8.40 -7.10 -5.37
N PRO A 60 -8.89 -7.02 -6.62
CA PRO A 60 -9.93 -7.93 -7.14
C PRO A 60 -9.50 -9.40 -7.10
N ASN A 61 -8.22 -9.66 -7.35
CA ASN A 61 -7.61 -10.99 -7.28
C ASN A 61 -6.63 -11.06 -6.10
N GLN A 62 -7.10 -10.79 -4.88
CA GLN A 62 -6.24 -10.78 -3.70
C GLN A 62 -5.62 -12.17 -3.45
N THR A 63 -4.29 -12.23 -3.41
CA THR A 63 -3.55 -13.49 -3.19
C THR A 63 -3.16 -13.66 -1.72
N LYS A 64 -2.74 -14.88 -1.33
CA LYS A 64 -2.13 -15.13 -0.01
C LYS A 64 -0.90 -14.24 0.22
N ASN A 65 -0.09 -14.03 -0.81
CA ASN A 65 1.10 -13.19 -0.75
C ASN A 65 0.75 -11.71 -0.47
N MET A 66 -0.32 -11.19 -1.07
CA MET A 66 -0.82 -9.85 -0.76
C MET A 66 -1.30 -9.74 0.70
N LYS A 67 -1.89 -10.79 1.26
CA LYS A 67 -2.26 -10.82 2.68
C LYS A 67 -1.02 -10.79 3.59
N GLU A 68 0.07 -11.44 3.20
CA GLU A 68 1.35 -11.32 3.92
C GLU A 68 1.91 -9.89 3.84
N ALA A 69 1.84 -9.24 2.68
CA ALA A 69 2.18 -7.82 2.55
C ALA A 69 1.35 -6.94 3.48
N MET A 70 0.02 -7.18 3.56
CA MET A 70 -0.88 -6.46 4.45
C MET A 70 -0.49 -6.60 5.93
N LYS A 71 -0.04 -7.79 6.37
CA LYS A 71 0.41 -8.00 7.76
C LYS A 71 1.62 -7.12 8.07
N ILE A 72 2.60 -7.05 7.17
CA ILE A 72 3.79 -6.19 7.33
C ILE A 72 3.37 -4.72 7.48
N PHE A 73 2.54 -4.21 6.56
CA PHE A 73 2.06 -2.83 6.61
C PHE A 73 1.24 -2.53 7.87
N LYS A 74 0.36 -3.44 8.28
CA LYS A 74 -0.45 -3.28 9.50
C LYS A 74 0.42 -3.22 10.76
N THR A 75 1.42 -4.09 10.86
CA THR A 75 2.38 -4.07 11.97
C THR A 75 3.18 -2.77 11.98
N TRP A 76 3.67 -2.34 10.82
CA TRP A 76 4.40 -1.08 10.71
C TRP A 76 3.55 0.12 11.15
N LEU A 77 2.30 0.21 10.69
CA LEU A 77 1.36 1.28 11.09
C LEU A 77 1.09 1.28 12.59
N LYS A 78 0.97 0.11 13.22
CA LYS A 78 0.76 -0.01 14.68
C LYS A 78 1.99 0.45 15.47
N ASN A 79 3.19 0.22 14.96
CA ASN A 79 4.42 0.64 15.63
C ASN A 79 4.71 2.14 15.48
N HIS A 80 4.04 2.80 14.54
CA HIS A 80 4.23 4.21 14.22
C HIS A 80 2.92 5.01 14.40
N SER A 81 1.89 4.46 15.04
CA SER A 81 0.58 5.10 15.19
C SER A 81 0.63 6.29 16.13
#